data_AF-A0A1Q9DJN6-F1
#
_entry.id   AF-A0A1Q9DJN6-F1
#
_cell.length_a   1.000
_cell.length_b   1.000
_cell.length_c   1.000
_cell.angle_alpha   90.00
_cell.angle_beta   90.00
_cell.angle_gamma   90.00
#
_symmetry.space_group_name_H-M   'P 1'
#
loop_
_entity.id
_entity.type
_entity.pdbx_description
1 polymer ?
#
loop_
_entity_poly.entity_id
_entity_poly.type
_entity_poly.pdbx_seq_one_letter_code
_entity_poly.pdbx_strand_id
1 'polypeptide(L)'
;MLEVTVGMVTGEYNSSAEETASFCGGSQNFVVTDNQLNIIKFSKDRTTFREDMGMTMYQRNLHDSLCLDFDEIFLTNASHELQAMSNLCHSIEPQGRLVRHVCPRTCGCQDQFTNPVLQVLGEGCSKKCHNERTEKMRFSACQDVDLNSSATLRQDWETFWDTYRPLINNKLSVDFDTAASLSYLTDWIEYIKQVGCEGLSVSTQDPVMRTSWCAGSVFYSPLAFWCPQACGCHQVDIIPDWCPRSCEGCRDHSGPFPDDLGVRDCAQAKMLGLCPLFPVQAALFCAETCEVCPMLYNNGTIV
;
A
#
# COMPACT_ATOMS: atom_id res chain seq x y z
N MET A 1 2.38 -11.81 -23.54
CA MET A 1 1.93 -10.42 -23.33
C MET A 1 0.46 -10.47 -23.68
N LEU A 2 -0.42 -10.50 -22.69
CA LEU A 2 -1.88 -10.49 -22.91
C LEU A 2 -2.27 -9.03 -23.18
N GLU A 3 -3.02 -8.78 -24.24
CA GLU A 3 -3.71 -7.51 -24.42
C GLU A 3 -5.21 -7.66 -24.22
N VAL A 4 -5.77 -6.67 -23.53
CA VAL A 4 -7.20 -6.52 -23.25
C VAL A 4 -7.76 -5.51 -24.23
N THR A 5 -8.83 -5.87 -24.95
CA THR A 5 -9.61 -4.87 -25.70
C THR A 5 -10.96 -4.73 -25.02
N VAL A 6 -11.28 -3.51 -24.55
CA VAL A 6 -12.61 -3.16 -24.03
C VAL A 6 -13.30 -2.32 -25.10
N GLY A 7 -14.34 -2.87 -25.72
CA GLY A 7 -15.19 -2.17 -26.67
C GLY A 7 -16.64 -2.28 -26.23
N MET A 8 -17.33 -1.15 -26.08
CA MET A 8 -18.78 -1.11 -25.99
C MET A 8 -19.37 -1.18 -27.41
N VAL A 9 -20.15 -2.22 -27.68
CA VAL A 9 -21.00 -2.27 -28.87
C VAL A 9 -22.42 -1.96 -28.42
N THR A 10 -22.89 -0.74 -28.69
CA THR A 10 -24.31 -0.42 -28.58
C THR A 10 -24.97 -0.70 -29.92
N GLY A 11 -25.66 -1.84 -30.02
CA GLY A 11 -26.52 -2.16 -31.15
C GLY A 11 -27.81 -2.79 -30.65
N GLU A 12 -28.94 -2.28 -31.11
CA GLU A 12 -30.25 -2.93 -30.92
C GLU A 12 -30.23 -4.29 -31.62
N TYR A 13 -30.26 -5.38 -30.86
CA TYR A 13 -30.27 -6.74 -31.39
C TYR A 13 -31.71 -7.26 -31.45
N ASN A 14 -32.25 -7.38 -32.66
CA ASN A 14 -33.44 -8.19 -32.90
C ASN A 14 -33.04 -9.66 -32.95
N SER A 15 -33.76 -10.48 -32.19
CA SER A 15 -33.55 -11.91 -32.01
C SER A 15 -33.63 -12.70 -33.32
N SER A 16 -32.57 -13.48 -33.62
CA SER A 16 -32.59 -14.86 -34.14
C SER A 16 -31.37 -15.13 -35.05
N ALA A 17 -30.26 -15.53 -34.43
CA ALA A 17 -29.23 -16.32 -35.09
C ALA A 17 -28.47 -17.12 -34.02
N GLU A 18 -28.62 -18.45 -34.05
CA GLU A 18 -27.69 -19.35 -33.40
C GLU A 18 -26.41 -19.39 -34.24
N GLU A 19 -25.31 -18.81 -33.73
CA GLU A 19 -23.98 -19.03 -34.28
C GLU A 19 -23.18 -19.97 -33.37
N THR A 20 -22.93 -21.18 -33.85
CA THR A 20 -21.91 -22.08 -33.32
C THR A 20 -20.53 -21.64 -33.78
N ALA A 21 -19.66 -21.26 -32.84
CA ALA A 21 -18.23 -21.11 -33.08
C ALA A 21 -17.45 -22.23 -32.37
N SER A 22 -16.71 -23.02 -33.14
CA SER A 22 -15.84 -24.08 -32.65
C SER A 22 -14.49 -23.49 -32.20
N PHE A 23 -14.09 -23.79 -30.96
CA PHE A 23 -12.72 -23.57 -30.48
C PHE A 23 -12.11 -24.91 -30.03
N CYS A 24 -10.85 -25.14 -30.42
CA CYS A 24 -10.09 -26.31 -29.99
C CYS A 24 -9.94 -26.33 -28.46
N GLY A 25 -10.56 -27.33 -27.83
CA GLY A 25 -10.19 -27.84 -26.51
C GLY A 25 -11.01 -27.31 -25.33
N GLY A 26 -12.29 -27.68 -25.25
CA GLY A 26 -13.08 -27.62 -24.02
C GLY A 26 -14.32 -26.71 -24.12
N SER A 27 -15.48 -27.33 -24.33
CA SER A 27 -16.78 -26.67 -24.37
C SER A 27 -17.33 -26.42 -22.96
N GLN A 28 -17.67 -25.18 -22.65
CA GLN A 28 -18.70 -24.85 -21.65
C GLN A 28 -19.76 -23.97 -22.31
N ASN A 29 -21.02 -24.35 -22.13
CA ASN A 29 -22.17 -23.58 -22.58
C ASN A 29 -22.54 -22.57 -21.50
N PHE A 30 -22.62 -21.29 -21.85
CA PHE A 30 -23.30 -20.29 -21.04
C PHE A 30 -24.59 -19.91 -21.75
N VAL A 31 -25.72 -20.15 -21.09
CA VAL A 31 -27.03 -19.65 -21.52
C VAL A 31 -27.18 -18.25 -20.91
N VAL A 32 -27.29 -17.25 -21.76
CA VAL A 32 -27.53 -15.85 -21.38
C VAL A 32 -29.01 -15.57 -21.54
N THR A 33 -29.68 -15.15 -20.46
CA THR A 33 -31.02 -14.54 -20.51
C THR A 33 -30.93 -13.10 -20.01
N ASP A 34 -31.35 -12.20 -20.90
CA ASP A 34 -31.64 -10.76 -20.78
C ASP A 34 -30.61 -9.79 -20.16
N ASN A 35 -30.14 -8.93 -21.08
CA ASN A 35 -29.61 -7.58 -20.99
C ASN A 35 -28.27 -7.31 -20.30
N GLN A 36 -27.27 -7.22 -21.19
CA GLN A 36 -25.90 -6.69 -21.11
C GLN A 36 -24.81 -7.69 -20.71
N LEU A 37 -24.04 -8.09 -21.73
CA LEU A 37 -22.85 -8.91 -21.63
C LEU A 37 -21.64 -8.07 -22.04
N ASN A 38 -20.79 -7.68 -21.08
CA ASN A 38 -19.48 -7.08 -21.38
C ASN A 38 -18.43 -8.20 -21.42
N ILE A 39 -18.03 -8.61 -22.63
CA ILE A 39 -16.96 -9.60 -22.82
C ILE A 39 -15.62 -8.85 -22.90
N ILE A 40 -14.75 -9.10 -21.92
CA ILE A 40 -13.35 -8.71 -21.98
C ILE A 40 -12.59 -9.81 -22.75
N LYS A 41 -12.19 -9.54 -24.00
CA LYS A 41 -11.38 -10.50 -24.80
C LYS A 41 -9.90 -10.22 -24.60
N PHE A 42 -9.13 -11.30 -24.42
CA PHE A 42 -7.68 -11.27 -24.37
C PHE A 42 -7.07 -12.02 -25.56
N SER A 43 -6.21 -11.35 -26.34
CA SER A 43 -5.47 -11.97 -27.46
C SER A 43 -4.01 -12.23 -27.09
N LYS A 44 -3.45 -13.33 -27.60
CA LYS A 44 -2.13 -13.88 -27.21
C LYS A 44 -1.06 -13.71 -28.29
N ASP A 45 -1.38 -13.16 -29.46
CA ASP A 45 -0.44 -13.15 -30.59
C ASP A 45 0.22 -11.79 -30.84
N ARG A 46 1.54 -11.81 -31.01
CA ARG A 46 2.44 -10.63 -30.91
C ARG A 46 2.81 -10.03 -32.27
N THR A 47 2.44 -10.67 -33.38
CA THR A 47 2.91 -10.31 -34.73
C THR A 47 1.97 -9.43 -35.55
N THR A 48 0.69 -9.30 -35.18
CA THR A 48 -0.26 -8.35 -35.81
C THR A 48 -0.34 -6.98 -35.12
N PHE A 49 0.34 -6.83 -33.98
CA PHE A 49 0.29 -5.62 -33.13
C PHE A 49 0.88 -4.34 -33.77
N ARG A 50 1.68 -4.47 -34.83
CA ARG A 50 2.44 -3.35 -35.40
C ARG A 50 1.67 -2.53 -36.44
N GLU A 51 0.54 -3.04 -36.94
CA GLU A 51 -0.25 -2.39 -37.99
C GLU A 51 -1.61 -1.86 -37.48
N ASP A 52 -2.15 -2.38 -36.37
CA ASP A 52 -3.49 -1.99 -35.87
C ASP A 52 -3.52 -0.85 -34.85
N MET A 53 -2.37 -0.38 -34.35
CA MET A 53 -2.34 0.84 -33.55
C MET A 53 -2.00 2.05 -34.41
N GLY A 54 -3.01 2.51 -35.15
CA GLY A 54 -3.16 3.91 -35.55
C GLY A 54 -3.35 4.86 -34.35
N MET A 55 -2.70 4.60 -33.21
CA MET A 55 -2.75 5.47 -32.04
C MET A 55 -1.69 6.54 -32.12
N THR A 56 -2.14 7.73 -32.49
CA THR A 56 -1.31 8.93 -32.57
C THR A 56 -0.76 9.29 -31.19
N MET A 57 0.36 10.02 -31.13
CA MET A 57 0.96 10.56 -29.90
C MET A 57 -0.06 11.30 -29.01
N TYR A 58 -1.14 11.80 -29.61
CA TYR A 58 -2.27 12.47 -28.97
C TYR A 58 -3.12 11.55 -28.08
N GLN A 59 -3.35 10.29 -28.46
CA GLN A 59 -4.17 9.35 -27.67
C GLN A 59 -3.45 8.82 -26.42
N ARG A 60 -2.12 8.76 -26.45
CA ARG A 60 -1.29 8.52 -25.25
C ARG A 60 -1.37 9.67 -24.26
N ASN A 61 -1.31 10.91 -24.76
CA ASN A 61 -1.49 12.09 -23.92
C ASN A 61 -2.93 12.18 -23.37
N LEU A 62 -3.93 11.71 -24.11
CA LEU A 62 -5.31 11.62 -23.62
C LEU A 62 -5.45 10.57 -22.50
N HIS A 63 -4.82 9.40 -22.62
CA HIS A 63 -4.88 8.34 -21.62
C HIS A 63 -4.10 8.69 -20.34
N ASP A 64 -2.93 9.32 -20.50
CA ASP A 64 -2.17 9.87 -19.38
C ASP A 64 -2.90 11.05 -18.73
N SER A 65 -3.60 11.92 -19.49
CA SER A 65 -4.49 12.95 -18.90
C SER A 65 -5.72 12.35 -18.23
N LEU A 66 -6.26 11.24 -18.76
CA LEU A 66 -7.43 10.57 -18.20
C LEU A 66 -7.13 9.88 -16.86
N CYS A 67 -5.90 9.44 -16.59
CA CYS A 67 -5.52 8.89 -15.29
C CYS A 67 -4.96 9.94 -14.31
N LEU A 68 -4.64 11.15 -14.78
CA LEU A 68 -4.11 12.23 -13.95
C LEU A 68 -5.20 13.05 -13.25
N ASP A 69 -6.45 13.06 -13.76
CA ASP A 69 -7.55 13.92 -13.27
C ASP A 69 -8.92 13.21 -13.15
N PHE A 70 -8.99 11.98 -12.63
CA PHE A 70 -10.30 11.41 -12.24
C PHE A 70 -10.94 12.09 -11.02
N ASP A 71 -10.28 13.07 -10.39
CA ASP A 71 -10.83 13.82 -9.26
C ASP A 71 -11.99 14.76 -9.67
N GLU A 72 -12.16 15.09 -10.96
CA GLU A 72 -13.20 16.04 -11.44
C GLU A 72 -14.02 15.57 -12.67
N ILE A 73 -14.07 14.28 -13.02
CA ILE A 73 -15.05 13.83 -14.02
C ILE A 73 -16.40 13.61 -13.34
N PHE A 74 -17.33 14.56 -13.53
CA PHE A 74 -18.76 14.39 -13.27
C PHE A 74 -19.32 13.28 -14.16
N LEU A 75 -19.13 12.03 -13.76
CA LEU A 75 -19.77 10.88 -14.40
C LEU A 75 -21.12 10.63 -13.74
N THR A 76 -22.16 11.20 -14.33
CA THR A 76 -23.54 11.07 -13.87
C THR A 76 -24.13 9.65 -14.01
N ASN A 77 -23.31 8.64 -14.37
CA ASN A 77 -23.69 7.22 -14.41
C ASN A 77 -22.54 6.20 -14.17
N ALA A 78 -21.32 6.61 -13.76
CA ALA A 78 -20.14 5.71 -13.72
C ALA A 78 -19.74 5.17 -12.34
N SER A 79 -20.61 5.28 -11.32
CA SER A 79 -20.29 4.77 -9.98
C SER A 79 -20.00 3.26 -9.98
N HIS A 80 -20.70 2.48 -10.81
CA HIS A 80 -20.53 1.03 -10.88
C HIS A 80 -19.22 0.63 -11.59
N GLU A 81 -18.82 1.34 -12.64
CA GLU A 81 -17.57 1.06 -13.36
C GLU A 81 -16.33 1.46 -12.53
N LEU A 82 -16.41 2.57 -11.80
CA LEU A 82 -15.39 2.99 -10.85
C LEU A 82 -15.25 2.00 -9.69
N GLN A 83 -16.36 1.48 -9.14
CA GLN A 83 -16.32 0.45 -8.11
C GLN A 83 -15.70 -0.86 -8.63
N ALA A 84 -16.03 -1.27 -9.86
CA ALA A 84 -15.43 -2.45 -10.46
C ALA A 84 -13.90 -2.29 -10.64
N MET A 85 -13.44 -1.13 -11.11
CA MET A 85 -12.01 -0.84 -11.22
C MET A 85 -11.31 -0.77 -9.85
N SER A 86 -11.95 -0.13 -8.86
CA SER A 86 -11.43 -0.06 -7.49
C SER A 86 -11.29 -1.46 -6.89
N ASN A 87 -12.27 -2.35 -7.08
CA ASN A 87 -12.17 -3.74 -6.62
C ASN A 87 -11.01 -4.49 -7.31
N LEU A 88 -10.73 -4.20 -8.58
CA LEU A 88 -9.59 -4.79 -9.29
C LEU A 88 -8.24 -4.27 -8.75
N CYS A 89 -8.16 -3.02 -8.27
CA CYS A 89 -6.95 -2.48 -7.66
C CYS A 89 -6.44 -3.30 -6.47
N HIS A 90 -7.32 -4.02 -5.76
CA HIS A 90 -6.95 -4.84 -4.61
C HIS A 90 -6.59 -6.30 -4.98
N SER A 91 -6.73 -6.68 -6.24
CA SER A 91 -6.42 -8.04 -6.70
C SER A 91 -4.93 -8.26 -6.94
N ILE A 92 -4.35 -9.34 -6.42
CA ILE A 92 -2.96 -9.76 -6.73
C ILE A 92 -2.82 -10.42 -8.11
N GLU A 93 -3.94 -10.67 -8.79
CA GLU A 93 -3.97 -11.31 -10.10
C GLU A 93 -3.40 -10.39 -11.21
N PRO A 94 -3.05 -10.93 -12.40
CA PRO A 94 -2.53 -10.15 -13.52
C PRO A 94 -3.35 -8.90 -13.88
N GLN A 95 -4.69 -8.99 -13.82
CA GLN A 95 -5.57 -7.85 -14.09
C GLN A 95 -5.43 -6.74 -13.06
N GLY A 96 -5.32 -7.04 -11.76
CA GLY A 96 -5.14 -6.02 -10.73
C GLY A 96 -3.79 -5.32 -10.86
N ARG A 97 -2.73 -6.08 -11.20
CA ARG A 97 -1.42 -5.50 -11.52
C ARG A 97 -1.46 -4.55 -12.71
N LEU A 98 -2.19 -4.92 -13.77
CA LEU A 98 -2.36 -4.05 -14.93
C LEU A 98 -3.11 -2.78 -14.56
N VAL A 99 -4.19 -2.87 -13.80
CA VAL A 99 -4.96 -1.69 -13.35
C VAL A 99 -4.09 -0.80 -12.47
N ARG A 100 -3.31 -1.34 -11.53
CA ARG A 100 -2.34 -0.56 -10.73
C ARG A 100 -1.23 0.09 -11.57
N HIS A 101 -0.84 -0.54 -12.68
CA HIS A 101 0.16 0.03 -13.58
C HIS A 101 -0.39 1.22 -14.37
N VAL A 102 -1.63 1.10 -14.83
CA VAL A 102 -2.30 2.09 -15.68
C VAL A 102 -2.89 3.23 -14.84
N CYS A 103 -3.50 2.92 -13.70
CA CYS A 103 -4.19 3.84 -12.81
C CYS A 103 -3.58 3.82 -11.40
N PRO A 104 -2.26 4.08 -11.23
CA PRO A 104 -1.59 3.89 -9.95
C PRO A 104 -2.13 4.79 -8.83
N ARG A 105 -2.58 6.01 -9.15
CA ARG A 105 -3.11 6.95 -8.16
C ARG A 105 -4.45 6.50 -7.62
N THR A 106 -5.37 6.12 -8.51
CA THR A 106 -6.68 5.55 -8.17
C THR A 106 -6.55 4.29 -7.32
N CYS A 107 -5.54 3.47 -7.59
CA CYS A 107 -5.27 2.28 -6.80
C CYS A 107 -4.40 2.51 -5.54
N GLY A 108 -4.13 3.76 -5.14
CA GLY A 108 -3.41 4.05 -3.90
C GLY A 108 -1.89 3.75 -3.94
N CYS A 109 -1.27 3.59 -5.11
CA CYS A 109 0.19 3.36 -5.21
C CYS A 109 1.04 4.51 -4.65
N GLN A 110 0.43 5.69 -4.47
CA GLN A 110 1.07 6.91 -3.93
C GLN A 110 0.71 7.19 -2.47
N ASP A 111 -0.21 6.40 -1.90
CA ASP A 111 -0.59 6.47 -0.50
C ASP A 111 0.44 5.68 0.31
N GLN A 112 0.76 6.13 1.52
CA GLN A 112 1.67 5.39 2.39
C GLN A 112 0.98 4.27 3.18
N PHE A 113 -0.36 4.30 3.26
CA PHE A 113 -1.17 3.39 4.06
C PHE A 113 -2.08 2.46 3.26
N THR A 114 -1.90 2.34 1.95
CA THR A 114 -2.53 1.25 1.19
C THR A 114 -1.78 -0.06 1.43
N ASN A 115 -2.46 -1.20 1.30
CA ASN A 115 -1.91 -2.55 1.50
C ASN A 115 -0.47 -2.71 0.96
N PRO A 116 0.54 -2.97 1.84
CA PRO A 116 1.95 -3.03 1.49
C PRO A 116 2.34 -4.00 0.38
N VAL A 117 1.58 -5.09 0.17
CA VAL A 117 1.81 -6.07 -0.93
C VAL A 117 1.52 -5.44 -2.29
N LEU A 118 0.50 -4.60 -2.39
CA LEU A 118 0.07 -4.05 -3.67
C LEU A 118 1.00 -2.96 -4.19
N GLN A 119 1.86 -2.43 -3.32
CA GLN A 119 2.65 -1.24 -3.58
C GLN A 119 4.11 -1.50 -4.01
N VAL A 120 4.51 -2.76 -4.12
CA VAL A 120 5.84 -3.10 -4.66
C VAL A 120 5.83 -3.06 -6.18
N LEU A 121 6.99 -2.79 -6.78
CA LEU A 121 7.15 -2.68 -8.24
C LEU A 121 6.70 -3.95 -8.98
N GLY A 122 6.89 -5.12 -8.37
CA GLY A 122 6.47 -6.41 -8.94
C GLY A 122 4.95 -6.61 -9.02
N GLU A 123 4.19 -5.78 -8.29
CA GLU A 123 2.74 -5.89 -8.17
C GLU A 123 2.00 -4.75 -8.88
N GLY A 124 2.66 -4.06 -9.81
CA GLY A 124 2.01 -3.18 -10.80
C GLY A 124 2.22 -1.69 -10.58
N CYS A 125 2.54 -1.24 -9.37
CA CYS A 125 2.80 0.18 -9.14
C CYS A 125 4.02 0.68 -9.92
N SER A 126 3.87 1.82 -10.61
CA SER A 126 4.96 2.41 -11.40
C SER A 126 6.11 2.90 -10.51
N LYS A 127 7.33 2.95 -11.07
CA LYS A 127 8.51 3.50 -10.38
C LYS A 127 8.30 4.95 -9.94
N LYS A 128 7.56 5.75 -10.72
CA LYS A 128 7.23 7.14 -10.38
C LYS A 128 6.40 7.20 -9.09
N CYS A 129 5.30 6.46 -9.02
CA CYS A 129 4.45 6.44 -7.82
C CYS A 129 5.19 5.85 -6.61
N HIS A 130 6.02 4.83 -6.81
CA HIS A 130 6.87 4.30 -5.75
C HIS A 130 7.79 5.37 -5.16
N ASN A 131 8.44 6.18 -6.00
CA ASN A 131 9.31 7.27 -5.54
C ASN A 131 8.50 8.36 -4.81
N GLU A 132 7.37 8.80 -5.37
CA GLU A 132 6.48 9.79 -4.73
C GLU A 132 6.01 9.33 -3.36
N ARG A 133 5.61 8.06 -3.25
CA ARG A 133 5.24 7.43 -1.98
C ARG A 133 6.41 7.37 -1.01
N THR A 134 7.59 6.95 -1.47
CA THR A 134 8.80 6.88 -0.63
C THR A 134 9.13 8.25 -0.04
N GLU A 135 9.00 9.33 -0.83
CA GLU A 135 9.17 10.68 -0.30
C GLU A 135 8.10 11.00 0.75
N LYS A 136 6.81 10.77 0.49
CA LYS A 136 5.75 10.99 1.50
C LYS A 136 5.96 10.19 2.79
N MET A 137 6.32 8.92 2.65
CA MET A 137 6.66 8.00 3.73
C MET A 137 7.78 8.55 4.62
N ARG A 138 8.82 9.17 4.04
CA ARG A 138 9.89 9.82 4.82
C ARG A 138 9.38 10.97 5.69
N PHE A 139 8.30 11.64 5.30
CA PHE A 139 7.70 12.74 6.06
C PHE A 139 6.50 12.32 6.93
N SER A 140 6.18 11.02 6.98
CA SER A 140 5.12 10.50 7.88
C SER A 140 5.50 10.71 9.34
N ALA A 141 4.53 10.82 10.24
CA ALA A 141 4.80 10.95 11.68
C ALA A 141 5.50 9.71 12.24
N CYS A 142 6.34 9.89 13.27
CA CYS A 142 6.98 8.78 13.99
C CYS A 142 6.06 8.23 15.08
N GLN A 143 4.84 7.85 14.68
CA GLN A 143 3.84 7.28 15.55
C GLN A 143 3.20 6.09 14.86
N ASP A 144 2.97 5.02 15.60
CA ASP A 144 2.21 3.88 15.10
C ASP A 144 0.80 4.33 14.73
N VAL A 145 0.34 3.89 13.56
CA VAL A 145 -1.00 4.19 13.07
C VAL A 145 -2.03 3.56 13.99
N ASP A 146 -2.98 4.35 14.48
CA ASP A 146 -4.17 3.81 15.15
C ASP A 146 -5.08 3.14 14.11
N LEU A 147 -4.98 1.82 14.02
CA LEU A 147 -5.79 1.01 13.09
C LEU A 147 -7.30 1.12 13.38
N ASN A 148 -7.73 1.59 14.55
CA ASN A 148 -9.15 1.80 14.84
C ASN A 148 -9.66 3.18 14.42
N SER A 149 -8.77 4.10 14.07
CA SER A 149 -9.14 5.45 13.63
C SER A 149 -9.85 5.47 12.27
N SER A 150 -9.69 4.43 11.45
CA SER A 150 -10.29 4.31 10.12
C SER A 150 -10.57 2.86 9.74
N ALA A 151 -11.78 2.59 9.28
CA ALA A 151 -12.17 1.27 8.77
C ALA A 151 -11.32 0.83 7.56
N THR A 152 -10.93 1.78 6.69
CA THR A 152 -10.09 1.50 5.53
C THR A 152 -8.68 1.07 5.95
N LEU A 153 -8.09 1.75 6.95
CA LEU A 153 -6.76 1.38 7.46
C LEU A 153 -6.78 -0.02 8.09
N ARG A 154 -7.81 -0.32 8.89
CA ARG A 154 -8.02 -1.66 9.45
C ARG A 154 -8.14 -2.71 8.35
N GLN A 155 -8.95 -2.42 7.33
CA GLN A 155 -9.16 -3.35 6.21
C GLN A 155 -7.87 -3.59 5.42
N ASP A 156 -7.09 -2.55 5.12
CA ASP A 156 -5.82 -2.70 4.39
C ASP A 156 -4.79 -3.48 5.22
N TRP A 157 -4.76 -3.29 6.54
CA TRP A 157 -3.93 -4.08 7.47
C TRP A 157 -4.31 -5.56 7.45
N GLU A 158 -5.60 -5.87 7.62
CA GLU A 158 -6.09 -7.25 7.61
C GLU A 158 -5.85 -7.92 6.25
N THR A 159 -6.15 -7.21 5.16
CA THR A 159 -5.96 -7.70 3.80
C THR A 159 -4.49 -8.00 3.51
N PHE A 160 -3.56 -7.18 4.03
CA PHE A 160 -2.13 -7.45 3.90
C PHE A 160 -1.77 -8.82 4.48
N TRP A 161 -2.18 -9.09 5.71
CA TRP A 161 -1.88 -10.34 6.40
C TRP A 161 -2.59 -11.55 5.77
N ASP A 162 -3.84 -11.39 5.34
CA ASP A 162 -4.61 -12.43 4.64
C ASP A 162 -3.99 -12.76 3.26
N THR A 163 -3.36 -11.78 2.61
CA THR A 163 -2.73 -11.94 1.30
C THR A 163 -1.32 -12.49 1.39
N TYR A 164 -0.59 -12.25 2.48
CA TYR A 164 0.81 -12.63 2.62
C TYR A 164 1.05 -14.13 2.38
N ARG A 165 0.26 -15.00 3.03
CA ARG A 165 0.42 -16.45 2.91
C ARG A 165 0.16 -16.95 1.47
N PRO A 166 -1.00 -16.66 0.83
CA PRO A 166 -1.23 -17.03 -0.57
C PRO A 166 -0.15 -16.51 -1.52
N LEU A 167 0.30 -15.26 -1.32
CA LEU A 167 1.33 -14.64 -2.14
C LEU A 167 2.64 -15.44 -2.05
N ILE A 168 3.13 -15.71 -0.85
CA ILE A 168 4.40 -16.39 -0.65
C ILE A 168 4.33 -17.86 -1.11
N ASN A 169 3.23 -18.56 -0.84
CA ASN A 169 2.99 -19.90 -1.39
C ASN A 169 3.11 -19.91 -2.92
N ASN A 170 2.44 -18.97 -3.58
CA ASN A 170 2.45 -18.88 -5.04
C ASN A 170 3.83 -18.52 -5.60
N LYS A 171 4.51 -17.54 -5.01
CA LYS A 171 5.77 -16.99 -5.54
C LYS A 171 6.97 -17.91 -5.27
N LEU A 172 7.00 -18.57 -4.11
CA LEU A 172 8.14 -19.39 -3.69
C LEU A 172 7.90 -20.89 -3.82
N SER A 173 6.69 -21.32 -4.20
CA SER A 173 6.30 -22.74 -4.21
C SER A 173 6.54 -23.42 -2.86
N VAL A 174 6.38 -22.65 -1.78
CA VAL A 174 6.34 -23.15 -0.41
C VAL A 174 4.90 -23.57 -0.13
N ASP A 175 4.72 -24.56 0.74
CA ASP A 175 3.43 -24.94 1.26
C ASP A 175 3.44 -24.76 2.78
N PHE A 176 2.83 -23.66 3.25
CA PHE A 176 2.72 -23.36 4.69
C PHE A 176 1.98 -24.43 5.49
N ASP A 177 1.06 -25.18 4.87
CA ASP A 177 0.22 -26.14 5.59
C ASP A 177 0.99 -27.44 5.89
N THR A 178 1.98 -27.78 5.06
CA THR A 178 2.82 -28.97 5.26
C THR A 178 4.18 -28.66 5.91
N ALA A 179 4.63 -27.42 5.85
CA ALA A 179 5.87 -27.00 6.50
C ALA A 179 5.69 -26.85 8.02
N ALA A 180 5.98 -27.91 8.78
CA ALA A 180 5.85 -27.92 10.25
C ALA A 180 6.52 -26.72 10.94
N SER A 181 7.65 -26.24 10.41
CA SER A 181 8.38 -25.06 10.91
C SER A 181 7.64 -23.74 10.76
N LEU A 182 6.58 -23.68 9.95
CA LEU A 182 5.80 -22.47 9.67
C LEU A 182 4.35 -22.56 10.16
N SER A 183 3.97 -23.66 10.83
CA SER A 183 2.61 -23.86 11.35
C SER A 183 2.16 -22.74 12.31
N TYR A 184 3.09 -22.21 13.11
CA TYR A 184 2.84 -21.11 14.05
C TYR A 184 2.47 -19.79 13.36
N LEU A 185 2.75 -19.64 12.06
CA LEU A 185 2.51 -18.40 11.33
C LEU A 185 1.02 -18.08 11.24
N THR A 186 0.14 -19.07 11.27
CA THR A 186 -1.32 -18.85 11.25
C THR A 186 -1.76 -18.10 12.51
N ASP A 187 -1.35 -18.64 13.66
CA ASP A 187 -1.70 -18.05 14.96
C ASP A 187 -1.05 -16.69 15.13
N TRP A 188 0.18 -16.51 14.63
CA TRP A 188 0.86 -15.22 14.65
C TRP A 188 0.20 -14.18 13.74
N ILE A 189 -0.27 -14.58 12.54
CA ILE A 189 -1.02 -13.71 11.64
C ILE A 189 -2.34 -13.25 12.28
N GLU A 190 -3.08 -14.16 12.91
CA GLU A 190 -4.33 -13.78 13.60
C GLU A 190 -4.05 -12.87 14.81
N TYR A 191 -2.98 -13.16 15.56
CA TYR A 191 -2.53 -12.30 16.65
C TYR A 191 -2.18 -10.88 16.17
N ILE A 192 -1.40 -10.73 15.10
CA ILE A 192 -0.99 -9.40 14.61
C ILE A 192 -2.13 -8.63 13.95
N LYS A 193 -3.11 -9.30 13.34
CA LYS A 193 -4.36 -8.68 12.89
C LYS A 193 -5.15 -8.10 14.05
N GLN A 194 -5.22 -8.82 15.17
CA GLN A 194 -5.93 -8.38 16.38
C GLN A 194 -5.22 -7.21 17.07
N VAL A 195 -3.92 -7.34 17.32
CA VAL A 195 -3.14 -6.41 18.14
C VAL A 195 -2.62 -5.20 17.33
N GLY A 196 -2.42 -5.35 16.02
CA GLY A 196 -1.92 -4.29 15.15
C GLY A 196 -0.41 -4.11 15.26
N CYS A 197 0.05 -2.85 15.25
CA CYS A 197 1.47 -2.51 15.23
C CYS A 197 2.28 -3.12 16.39
N GLU A 198 1.72 -3.17 17.60
CA GLU A 198 2.38 -3.77 18.76
C GLU A 198 2.77 -5.24 18.52
N GLY A 199 2.04 -5.96 17.67
CA GLY A 199 2.38 -7.34 17.31
C GLY A 199 3.73 -7.48 16.58
N LEU A 200 4.20 -6.44 15.88
CA LEU A 200 5.52 -6.43 15.23
C LEU A 200 6.68 -6.40 16.21
N SER A 201 6.48 -5.89 17.43
CA SER A 201 7.52 -5.86 18.46
C SER A 201 7.85 -7.26 19.00
N VAL A 202 6.88 -8.20 18.92
CA VAL A 202 7.03 -9.59 19.38
C VAL A 202 7.87 -10.41 18.39
N SER A 203 7.71 -10.16 17.09
CA SER A 203 8.47 -10.84 16.04
C SER A 203 8.76 -9.88 14.90
N THR A 204 9.98 -9.34 14.88
CA THR A 204 10.41 -8.36 13.89
C THR A 204 10.88 -9.00 12.58
N GLN A 205 11.11 -10.32 12.54
CA GLN A 205 11.61 -11.03 11.36
C GLN A 205 10.51 -11.82 10.64
N ASP A 206 10.48 -11.70 9.32
CA ASP A 206 9.75 -12.56 8.41
C ASP A 206 10.43 -13.95 8.38
N PRO A 207 9.74 -15.03 8.80
CA PRO A 207 10.37 -16.35 8.91
C PRO A 207 10.66 -17.01 7.57
N VAL A 208 10.00 -16.57 6.49
CA VAL A 208 10.21 -17.12 5.14
C VAL A 208 11.28 -16.33 4.41
N MET A 209 11.15 -15.00 4.41
CA MET A 209 12.07 -14.11 3.70
C MET A 209 13.37 -13.88 4.45
N ARG A 210 13.39 -14.14 5.78
CA ARG A 210 14.50 -13.83 6.69
C ARG A 210 14.91 -12.36 6.65
N THR A 211 13.95 -11.50 6.32
CA THR A 211 14.08 -10.04 6.33
C THR A 211 13.28 -9.49 7.51
N SER A 212 13.57 -8.25 7.93
CA SER A 212 12.71 -7.59 8.91
C SER A 212 11.36 -7.24 8.27
N TRP A 213 10.25 -7.48 8.96
CA TRP A 213 8.92 -6.98 8.55
C TRP A 213 8.94 -5.46 8.39
N CYS A 214 9.62 -4.78 9.30
CA CYS A 214 9.76 -3.34 9.32
C CYS A 214 10.50 -2.80 8.11
N ALA A 215 11.52 -3.51 7.64
CA ALA A 215 12.32 -3.13 6.47
C ALA A 215 11.66 -3.47 5.13
N GLY A 216 10.60 -4.29 5.14
CA GLY A 216 9.96 -4.76 3.91
C GLY A 216 10.74 -5.89 3.22
N SER A 217 10.28 -6.25 2.02
CA SER A 217 10.95 -7.20 1.15
C SER A 217 10.69 -6.86 -0.33
N VAL A 218 11.07 -7.76 -1.24
CA VAL A 218 10.67 -7.66 -2.66
C VAL A 218 9.17 -7.90 -2.89
N PHE A 219 8.47 -8.47 -1.91
CA PHE A 219 7.05 -8.85 -2.00
C PHE A 219 6.11 -7.90 -1.27
N TYR A 220 6.61 -7.10 -0.34
CA TYR A 220 5.81 -6.14 0.41
C TYR A 220 6.65 -4.93 0.83
N SER A 221 5.98 -3.79 0.94
CA SER A 221 6.63 -2.53 1.33
C SER A 221 6.96 -2.49 2.83
N PRO A 222 7.89 -1.64 3.27
CA PRO A 222 8.30 -1.59 4.68
C PRO A 222 7.14 -1.25 5.62
N LEU A 223 6.92 -2.06 6.66
CA LEU A 223 5.86 -1.82 7.65
C LEU A 223 6.21 -0.72 8.66
N ALA A 224 7.47 -0.29 8.71
CA ALA A 224 7.90 0.80 9.59
C ALA A 224 7.26 2.16 9.28
N PHE A 225 6.63 2.33 8.12
CA PHE A 225 5.84 3.53 7.83
C PHE A 225 4.44 3.49 8.45
N TRP A 226 3.93 2.30 8.76
CA TRP A 226 2.69 2.12 9.51
C TRP A 226 2.96 2.06 11.01
N CYS A 227 4.06 1.41 11.37
CA CYS A 227 4.38 1.06 12.75
C CYS A 227 5.82 1.47 13.13
N PRO A 228 6.21 2.74 12.98
CA PRO A 228 7.58 3.18 13.24
C PRO A 228 8.04 2.92 14.69
N GLN A 229 7.15 3.03 15.67
CA GLN A 229 7.49 2.82 17.08
C GLN A 229 7.68 1.34 17.38
N ALA A 230 6.73 0.48 17.00
CA ALA A 230 6.88 -0.97 17.14
C ALA A 230 8.09 -1.52 16.35
N CYS A 231 8.47 -0.84 15.27
CA CYS A 231 9.67 -1.14 14.48
C CYS A 231 10.98 -0.56 15.05
N GLY A 232 10.92 0.18 16.15
CA GLY A 232 12.09 0.72 16.83
C GLY A 232 12.74 1.92 16.11
N CYS A 233 12.05 2.58 15.19
CA CYS A 233 12.58 3.73 14.46
C CYS A 233 12.96 4.92 15.36
N HIS A 234 12.36 5.01 16.56
CA HIS A 234 12.64 6.05 17.55
C HIS A 234 13.87 5.77 18.44
N GLN A 235 14.42 4.55 18.42
CA GLN A 235 15.46 4.11 19.37
C GLN A 235 16.87 4.05 18.76
N VAL A 236 17.03 4.44 17.50
CA VAL A 236 18.26 4.26 16.73
C VAL A 236 18.98 5.59 16.50
N ASP A 237 20.30 5.60 16.70
CA ASP A 237 21.13 6.80 16.46
C ASP A 237 21.22 7.15 14.97
N ILE A 238 21.17 6.12 14.12
CA ILE A 238 21.16 6.26 12.66
C ILE A 238 19.85 5.63 12.18
N ILE A 239 18.96 6.47 11.69
CA ILE A 239 17.63 6.03 11.21
C ILE A 239 17.80 5.28 9.89
N PRO A 240 17.36 4.01 9.82
CA PRO A 240 17.38 3.26 8.57
C PRO A 240 16.52 3.92 7.48
N ASP A 241 16.88 3.71 6.22
CA ASP A 241 16.15 4.28 5.07
C ASP A 241 14.67 3.85 4.98
N TRP A 242 14.29 2.78 5.69
CA TRP A 242 12.92 2.26 5.77
C TRP A 242 12.09 2.86 6.91
N CYS A 243 12.66 3.74 7.74
CA CYS A 243 11.95 4.49 8.76
C CYS A 243 11.58 5.90 8.28
N PRO A 244 10.48 6.49 8.79
CA PRO A 244 10.22 7.92 8.61
C PRO A 244 11.37 8.77 9.15
N ARG A 245 11.75 9.84 8.45
CA ARG A 245 12.73 10.81 8.95
C ARG A 245 12.20 11.63 10.11
N SER A 246 10.90 11.67 10.32
CA SER A 246 10.31 12.28 11.53
C SER A 246 10.72 11.58 12.81
N CYS A 247 11.23 10.34 12.73
CA CYS A 247 11.80 9.67 13.88
C CYS A 247 13.14 10.29 14.30
N GLU A 248 13.73 11.15 13.45
CA GLU A 248 14.95 11.90 13.74
C GLU A 248 14.61 12.98 14.77
N GLY A 249 15.07 12.79 16.00
CA GLY A 249 14.78 13.68 17.11
C GLY A 249 13.58 13.27 17.98
N CYS A 250 13.00 12.09 17.76
CA CYS A 250 12.01 11.52 18.68
C CYS A 250 12.59 10.97 19.98
N ARG A 251 13.92 10.96 20.12
CA ARG A 251 14.62 10.46 21.29
C ARG A 251 14.90 11.60 22.26
N ASP A 252 14.89 11.28 23.54
CA ASP A 252 15.43 12.20 24.54
C ASP A 252 16.89 12.55 24.23
N HIS A 253 17.22 13.83 24.35
CA HIS A 253 18.56 14.33 24.18
C HIS A 253 19.46 13.73 25.27
N SER A 254 20.48 12.99 24.84
CA SER A 254 21.45 12.36 25.76
C SER A 254 22.55 13.31 26.24
N GLY A 255 22.58 14.54 25.73
CA GLY A 255 23.54 15.57 26.13
C GLY A 255 23.10 16.35 27.37
N PRO A 256 23.98 17.20 27.93
CA PRO A 256 23.63 18.06 29.05
C PRO A 256 22.52 19.04 28.65
N PHE A 257 21.55 19.21 29.55
CA PHE A 257 20.51 20.21 29.40
C PHE A 257 21.09 21.62 29.51
N PRO A 258 20.54 22.60 28.76
CA PRO A 258 20.83 24.01 28.99
C PRO A 258 20.58 24.39 30.46
N ASP A 259 21.57 25.05 31.10
CA ASP A 259 21.54 25.42 32.53
C ASP A 259 20.32 26.30 32.89
N ASP A 260 19.79 27.04 31.93
CA ASP A 260 18.63 27.93 32.07
C ASP A 260 17.30 27.20 32.26
N LEU A 261 17.20 25.92 31.88
CA LEU A 261 15.99 25.12 32.09
C LEU A 261 15.88 24.58 33.53
N GLY A 262 16.98 24.59 34.31
CA GLY A 262 16.98 24.13 35.70
C GLY A 262 16.66 22.63 35.87
N VAL A 263 16.79 21.83 34.81
CA VAL A 263 16.58 20.38 34.80
C VAL A 263 17.84 19.65 34.38
N ARG A 264 18.05 18.45 34.92
CA ARG A 264 19.23 17.62 34.64
C ARG A 264 18.99 16.60 33.55
N ASP A 265 17.75 16.15 33.43
CA ASP A 265 17.30 15.12 32.51
C ASP A 265 15.81 15.25 32.21
N CYS A 266 15.34 14.47 31.25
CA CYS A 266 13.94 14.47 30.84
C CYS A 266 12.98 13.95 31.90
N ALA A 267 13.41 13.00 32.74
CA ALA A 267 12.58 12.49 33.82
C ALA A 267 12.25 13.61 34.82
N GLN A 268 13.25 14.43 35.17
CA GLN A 268 13.07 15.61 35.99
C GLN A 268 12.16 16.64 35.31
N ALA A 269 12.34 16.88 34.01
CA ALA A 269 11.48 17.79 33.24
C ALA A 269 10.00 17.34 33.26
N LYS A 270 9.72 16.04 33.08
CA LYS A 270 8.36 15.47 33.17
C LYS A 270 7.78 15.61 34.57
N MET A 271 8.56 15.28 35.62
CA MET A 271 8.13 15.42 37.02
C MET A 271 7.78 16.86 37.40
N LEU A 272 8.51 17.84 36.86
CA LEU A 272 8.24 19.27 37.06
C LEU A 272 7.09 19.82 36.19
N GLY A 273 6.48 18.98 35.35
CA GLY A 273 5.37 19.36 34.48
C GLY A 273 5.80 20.27 33.32
N LEU A 274 7.07 20.23 32.90
CA LEU A 274 7.57 21.08 31.81
C LEU A 274 7.06 20.64 30.43
N CYS A 275 6.77 19.35 30.25
CA CYS A 275 6.29 18.79 28.98
C CYS A 275 5.08 19.56 28.38
N PRO A 276 3.96 19.75 29.12
CA PRO A 276 2.83 20.52 28.61
C PRO A 276 3.05 22.05 28.62
N LEU A 277 3.97 22.57 29.43
CA LEU A 277 4.23 24.01 29.54
C LEU A 277 5.14 24.53 28.41
N PHE A 278 6.06 23.69 27.94
CA PHE A 278 7.08 24.03 26.96
C PHE A 278 7.15 22.95 25.86
N PRO A 279 6.08 22.77 25.07
CA PRO A 279 5.97 21.65 24.13
C PRO A 279 7.07 21.66 23.06
N VAL A 280 7.53 22.85 22.67
CA VAL A 280 8.64 23.03 21.71
C VAL A 280 9.96 22.52 22.27
N GLN A 281 10.32 22.92 23.50
CA GLN A 281 11.54 22.48 24.17
C GLN A 281 11.44 21.00 24.54
N ALA A 282 10.27 20.54 24.97
CA ALA A 282 10.00 19.14 25.23
C ALA A 282 10.18 18.30 23.97
N ALA A 283 9.67 18.72 22.81
CA ALA A 283 9.89 18.03 21.55
C ALA A 283 11.34 18.08 21.07
N LEU A 284 12.12 19.08 21.47
CA LEU A 284 13.53 19.20 21.09
C LEU A 284 14.46 18.36 21.98
N PHE A 285 14.20 18.32 23.28
CA PHE A 285 15.10 17.72 24.26
C PHE A 285 14.57 16.44 24.89
N CYS A 286 13.25 16.26 24.97
CA CYS A 286 12.59 15.21 25.73
C CYS A 286 11.42 14.57 24.98
N ALA A 287 11.54 14.43 23.66
CA ALA A 287 10.42 14.00 22.81
C ALA A 287 9.84 12.66 23.27
N GLU A 288 10.70 11.71 23.65
CA GLU A 288 10.31 10.38 24.09
C GLU A 288 9.65 10.42 25.48
N THR A 289 10.34 11.00 26.47
CA THR A 289 9.82 11.06 27.83
C THR A 289 8.53 11.87 27.91
N CYS A 290 8.44 12.97 27.16
CA CYS A 290 7.26 13.83 27.16
C CYS A 290 6.17 13.38 26.18
N GLU A 291 6.38 12.30 25.43
CA GLU A 291 5.44 11.77 24.43
C GLU A 291 5.05 12.83 23.38
N VAL A 292 6.02 13.68 23.01
CA VAL A 292 5.88 14.77 22.04
C VAL A 292 6.95 14.63 20.96
N CYS A 293 6.79 13.61 20.12
CA CYS A 293 7.55 13.53 18.87
C CYS A 293 7.13 14.69 17.96
N PRO A 294 8.05 15.60 17.58
CA PRO A 294 7.70 16.67 16.65
C PRO A 294 7.27 16.06 15.32
N MET A 295 6.07 16.38 14.85
CA MET A 295 5.76 16.20 13.44
C MET A 295 6.65 17.18 12.68
N LEU A 296 7.55 16.64 11.86
CA LEU A 296 8.66 17.34 11.21
C LEU A 296 8.53 18.86 11.03
N TYR A 297 9.59 19.54 11.47
CA TYR A 297 9.98 20.89 11.08
C TYR A 297 9.82 21.09 9.56
N ASN A 298 8.75 21.76 9.13
CA ASN A 298 8.65 22.30 7.78
C ASN A 298 8.96 23.80 7.87
N ASN A 299 10.08 24.23 7.29
CA ASN A 299 10.52 25.64 7.25
C ASN A 299 10.63 26.34 8.62
N GLY A 300 11.29 25.72 9.60
CA GLY A 300 11.66 26.42 10.85
C GLY A 300 10.52 26.66 11.84
N THR A 301 9.31 26.15 11.56
CA THR A 301 8.15 26.23 12.45
C THR A 301 7.76 24.83 12.90
N ILE A 302 7.61 24.64 14.20
CA ILE A 302 7.03 23.41 14.78
C ILE A 302 5.52 23.51 14.56
N VAL A 303 4.95 22.52 13.88
CA VAL A 303 3.51 22.38 13.65
C VAL A 303 2.95 21.36 14.64
#